data_AF-A0A8J8PC40-F1
#
_entry.id   AF-A0A8J8PC40-F1
#
_cell.length_a   1.000
_cell.length_b   1.000
_cell.length_c   1.000
_cell.angle_alpha   90.00
_cell.angle_beta   90.00
_cell.angle_gamma   90.00
#
_symmetry.space_group_name_H-M   'P 1'
#
loop_
_entity.id
_entity.type
_entity.pdbx_description
1 polymer ?
#
loop_
_entity_poly.entity_id
_entity_poly.type
_entity_poly.pdbx_seq_one_letter_code
_entity_poly.pdbx_strand_id
1 'polypeptide(L)'
;MTLRSRSVPTAHVALAVLAVAILIASVIPVPSATPQTDPTGTVDTTTLLHIAGYATLAAGGVIAVTRERWPWRRRQRRGDDSSVGIGSVAVVIALVALFGVATELLQATIPWRTFAVAEVGLNAASAVIGGLLATMWFYRPVE
;
A
#
# COMPACT_ATOMS: atom_id res chain seq x y z
N MET A 1 31.21 14.00 18.72
CA MET A 1 30.12 13.03 18.50
C MET A 1 29.09 13.69 17.59
N THR A 2 29.20 13.49 16.27
CA THR A 2 28.31 14.11 15.27
C THR A 2 27.07 13.23 15.08
N LEU A 3 25.92 13.69 15.55
CA LEU A 3 24.62 13.08 15.24
C LEU A 3 24.35 13.30 13.76
N ARG A 4 24.57 12.26 12.95
CA ARG A 4 24.23 12.27 11.53
C ARG A 4 22.72 12.25 11.42
N SER A 5 22.09 13.41 11.23
CA SER A 5 20.66 13.52 10.91
C SER A 5 20.40 12.74 9.62
N ARG A 6 19.78 11.56 9.72
CA ARG A 6 19.25 10.87 8.55
C ARG A 6 18.00 11.64 8.13
N SER A 7 18.11 12.43 7.07
CA SER A 7 16.93 13.00 6.41
C SER A 7 16.04 11.86 5.92
N VAL A 8 14.77 11.86 6.31
CA VAL A 8 13.79 10.93 5.76
C VAL A 8 13.59 11.29 4.29
N PRO A 9 13.72 10.33 3.35
CA PRO A 9 13.50 10.60 1.94
C PRO A 9 12.07 11.08 1.67
N THR A 10 11.90 12.05 0.78
CA THR A 10 10.59 12.62 0.43
C THR A 10 9.57 11.56 0.00
N ALA A 11 10.02 10.49 -0.67
CA ALA A 11 9.16 9.37 -1.07
C ALA A 11 8.51 8.67 0.13
N HIS A 12 9.28 8.43 1.20
CA HIS A 12 8.77 7.82 2.42
C HIS A 12 7.76 8.73 3.12
N VAL A 13 8.02 10.05 3.14
CA VAL A 13 7.07 11.02 3.68
C VAL A 13 5.77 11.02 2.86
N ALA A 14 5.86 11.03 1.53
CA ALA A 14 4.69 10.99 0.65
C ALA A 14 3.86 9.71 0.85
N LEU A 15 4.50 8.55 0.99
CA LEU A 15 3.83 7.29 1.29
C LEU A 15 3.14 7.29 2.65
N ALA A 16 3.80 7.84 3.67
CA ALA A 16 3.20 7.99 4.99
C ALA A 16 1.98 8.93 4.96
N VAL A 17 2.10 10.07 4.26
CA VAL A 17 0.98 11.01 4.07
C VAL A 17 -0.18 10.34 3.33
N LEU A 18 0.10 9.58 2.26
CA LEU A 18 -0.92 8.84 1.52
C LEU A 18 -1.63 7.80 2.41
N ALA A 19 -0.87 7.01 3.19
CA ALA A 19 -1.44 6.03 4.11
C ALA A 19 -2.34 6.69 5.16
N VAL A 20 -1.91 7.81 5.73
CA VAL A 20 -2.71 8.60 6.68
C VAL A 20 -3.97 9.16 6.01
N ALA A 21 -3.85 9.68 4.78
CA ALA A 21 -4.99 10.20 4.03
C ALA A 21 -6.03 9.11 3.75
N ILE A 22 -5.60 7.91 3.35
CA ILE A 22 -6.48 6.74 3.17
C ILE A 22 -7.19 6.43 4.49
N LEU A 23 -6.45 6.33 5.60
CA LEU A 23 -7.03 6.02 6.91
C LEU A 23 -8.10 7.02 7.34
N ILE A 24 -7.81 8.32 7.19
CA ILE A 24 -8.75 9.40 7.52
C ILE A 24 -10.00 9.30 6.63
N ALA A 25 -9.82 9.12 5.32
CA ALA A 25 -10.93 8.96 4.39
C ALA A 25 -11.79 7.73 4.70
N SER A 26 -11.22 6.64 5.24
CA SER A 26 -11.95 5.42 5.60
C SER A 26 -12.92 5.60 6.77
N VAL A 27 -12.59 6.47 7.72
CA VAL A 27 -13.36 6.65 8.96
C VAL A 27 -14.36 7.81 8.90
N ILE A 28 -14.15 8.77 8.00
CA ILE A 28 -15.07 9.91 7.83
C ILE A 28 -16.34 9.44 7.11
N PRO A 29 -17.54 9.78 7.61
CA PRO A 29 -18.78 9.54 6.88
C PRO A 29 -18.77 10.28 5.55
N VAL A 30 -19.04 9.59 4.45
CA VAL A 30 -19.26 10.21 3.14
C VAL A 30 -20.77 10.33 2.92
N PRO A 31 -21.34 11.55 2.98
CA PRO A 31 -22.76 11.74 2.66
C PRO A 31 -23.00 11.25 1.24
N SER A 32 -24.07 10.48 1.00
CA SER A 32 -24.40 9.77 -0.25
C SER A 32 -23.68 8.45 -0.56
N ALA A 33 -22.82 7.94 0.34
CA ALA A 33 -22.48 6.52 0.27
C ALA A 33 -23.74 5.71 0.58
N THR A 34 -24.31 5.07 -0.43
CA THR A 34 -25.42 4.12 -0.33
C THR A 34 -25.14 3.13 0.81
N PRO A 35 -26.15 2.73 1.60
CA PRO A 35 -25.99 1.59 2.50
C PRO A 35 -25.35 0.43 1.73
N GLN A 36 -24.35 -0.21 2.35
CA GLN A 36 -23.36 -1.13 1.75
C GLN A 36 -23.93 -2.46 1.20
N THR A 37 -25.22 -2.47 0.88
CA THR A 37 -25.98 -3.54 0.27
C THR A 37 -26.76 -2.95 -0.91
N ASP A 38 -26.07 -2.53 -1.97
CA ASP A 38 -26.72 -2.29 -3.25
C ASP A 38 -26.79 -3.61 -4.04
N PRO A 39 -27.99 -4.22 -4.18
CA PRO A 39 -28.15 -5.46 -4.95
C PRO A 39 -27.96 -5.27 -6.46
N THR A 40 -27.79 -4.04 -6.95
CA THR A 40 -27.55 -3.74 -8.38
C THR A 40 -26.10 -3.90 -8.81
N GLY A 41 -25.17 -4.15 -7.89
CA GLY A 41 -23.77 -4.44 -8.19
C GLY A 41 -22.91 -3.22 -8.58
N THR A 42 -23.35 -2.01 -8.25
CA THR A 42 -22.51 -0.82 -8.38
C THR A 42 -21.38 -0.85 -7.36
N VAL A 43 -20.15 -0.62 -7.81
CA VAL A 43 -18.99 -0.50 -6.90
C VAL A 43 -19.11 0.83 -6.16
N ASP A 44 -19.15 0.77 -4.82
CA ASP A 44 -19.22 1.98 -4.00
C ASP A 44 -18.02 2.89 -4.26
N THR A 45 -18.25 4.21 -4.20
CA THR A 45 -17.19 5.20 -4.42
C THR A 45 -16.04 5.02 -3.43
N THR A 46 -16.35 4.62 -2.19
CA THR A 46 -15.35 4.33 -1.17
C THR A 46 -14.47 3.13 -1.53
N THR A 47 -15.05 2.09 -2.11
CA THR A 47 -14.34 0.90 -2.60
C THR A 47 -13.41 1.26 -3.75
N LEU A 48 -13.85 2.11 -4.70
CA LEU A 48 -12.98 2.60 -5.78
C LEU A 48 -11.79 3.42 -5.25
N LEU A 49 -12.03 4.30 -4.27
CA LEU A 49 -10.98 5.08 -3.62
C LEU A 49 -9.98 4.19 -2.87
N HIS A 50 -10.46 3.14 -2.21
CA HIS A 50 -9.60 2.15 -1.57
C HIS A 50 -8.75 1.42 -2.60
N ILE A 51 -9.36 0.85 -3.65
CA ILE A 51 -8.63 0.19 -4.74
C ILE A 51 -7.53 1.10 -5.30
N ALA A 52 -7.85 2.35 -5.63
CA ALA A 52 -6.87 3.30 -6.15
C ALA A 52 -5.78 3.63 -5.12
N GLY A 53 -6.17 3.84 -3.87
CA GLY A 53 -5.28 4.17 -2.75
C GLY A 53 -4.28 3.06 -2.45
N TYR A 54 -4.74 1.82 -2.25
CA TYR A 54 -3.89 0.66 -1.96
C TYR A 54 -3.00 0.29 -3.14
N ALA A 55 -3.51 0.34 -4.38
CA ALA A 55 -2.68 0.13 -5.57
C ALA A 55 -1.55 1.18 -5.66
N THR A 56 -1.87 2.46 -5.44
CA THR A 56 -0.87 3.54 -5.48
C THR A 56 0.13 3.42 -4.33
N LEU A 57 -0.32 3.07 -3.14
CA LEU A 57 0.53 2.89 -1.96
C LEU A 57 1.50 1.72 -2.15
N ALA A 58 1.04 0.59 -2.70
CA ALA A 58 1.89 -0.55 -3.04
C ALA A 58 2.88 -0.22 -4.16
N ALA A 59 2.41 0.40 -5.24
CA ALA A 59 3.26 0.82 -6.36
C ALA A 59 4.37 1.78 -5.89
N GLY A 60 3.99 2.83 -5.15
CA GLY A 60 4.93 3.81 -4.61
C GLY A 60 5.90 3.20 -3.59
N GLY A 61 5.43 2.26 -2.76
CA GLY A 61 6.28 1.50 -1.84
C GLY A 61 7.33 0.68 -2.58
N VAL A 62 6.92 -0.05 -3.63
CA VAL A 62 7.84 -0.78 -4.52
C VAL A 62 8.84 0.20 -5.13
N ILE A 63 8.40 1.31 -5.72
CA ILE A 63 9.27 2.34 -6.29
C ILE A 63 10.29 2.86 -5.26
N ALA A 64 9.85 3.15 -4.03
CA ALA A 64 10.73 3.63 -2.97
C ALA A 64 11.82 2.60 -2.63
N VAL A 65 11.46 1.33 -2.41
CA VAL A 65 12.43 0.27 -2.10
C VAL A 65 13.32 -0.10 -3.30
N THR A 66 12.87 0.14 -4.53
CA THR A 66 13.72 -0.04 -5.73
C THR A 66 14.78 1.05 -5.85
N ARG A 67 14.41 2.31 -5.59
CA ARG A 67 15.29 3.48 -5.73
C ARG A 67 16.26 3.60 -4.56
N GLU A 68 15.78 3.29 -3.37
CA GLU A 68 16.59 3.32 -2.16
C GLU A 68 17.15 1.93 -1.90
N ARG A 69 18.45 1.73 -2.10
CA ARG A 69 19.14 0.50 -1.71
C ARG A 69 18.98 0.30 -0.19
N TRP A 70 17.93 -0.43 0.21
CA TRP A 70 17.46 -0.59 1.58
C TRP A 70 18.62 -0.86 2.56
N PRO A 71 18.70 -0.21 3.74
CA PRO A 71 19.86 -0.27 4.62
C PRO A 71 20.25 -1.70 5.04
N TRP A 72 19.28 -2.61 5.18
CA TRP A 72 19.54 -4.01 5.53
C TRP A 72 20.37 -4.75 4.46
N ARG A 73 20.29 -4.32 3.19
CA ARG A 73 21.12 -4.87 2.10
C ARG A 73 22.57 -4.40 2.11
N ARG A 74 22.96 -3.39 2.92
CA ARG A 74 24.37 -2.98 3.02
C ARG A 74 25.26 -4.06 3.63
N ARG A 75 24.68 -4.98 4.42
CA ARG A 75 25.46 -6.03 5.10
C ARG A 75 25.70 -7.28 4.24
N GLN A 76 24.95 -7.46 3.15
CA GLN A 76 24.98 -8.68 2.32
C GLN A 76 25.60 -8.50 0.93
N ARG A 77 26.05 -7.30 0.54
CA ARG A 77 26.57 -7.03 -0.82
C ARG A 77 28.08 -6.79 -0.84
N ARG A 78 28.85 -7.87 -0.68
CA ARG A 78 30.01 -8.13 -1.55
C ARG A 78 29.56 -9.19 -2.54
N GLY A 79 29.06 -8.78 -3.71
CA GLY A 79 29.11 -9.67 -4.88
C GLY A 79 27.85 -9.93 -5.71
N ASP A 80 26.64 -9.47 -5.37
CA ASP A 80 25.49 -9.90 -6.19
C ASP A 80 24.35 -8.87 -6.37
N ASP A 81 23.58 -9.15 -7.41
CA ASP A 81 23.04 -8.26 -8.42
C ASP A 81 22.06 -7.14 -8.01
N SER A 82 22.03 -6.07 -8.81
CA SER A 82 21.28 -4.81 -8.56
C SER A 82 19.77 -4.91 -8.75
N SER A 83 19.23 -6.13 -8.81
CA SER A 83 17.80 -6.41 -9.02
C SER A 83 17.02 -6.28 -7.70
N VAL A 84 15.81 -5.75 -7.83
CA VAL A 84 14.82 -5.70 -6.76
C VAL A 84 14.41 -7.14 -6.48
N GLY A 85 14.94 -7.72 -5.41
CA GLY A 85 14.61 -9.10 -5.06
C GLY A 85 13.10 -9.21 -4.84
N ILE A 86 12.48 -10.21 -5.48
CA ILE A 86 11.04 -10.52 -5.41
C ILE A 86 10.52 -10.46 -3.96
N GLY A 87 11.33 -10.89 -2.98
CA GLY A 87 10.99 -10.80 -1.56
C GLY A 87 10.71 -9.37 -1.05
N SER A 88 11.36 -8.34 -1.59
CA SER A 88 11.11 -6.93 -1.19
C SER A 88 9.75 -6.47 -1.69
N VAL A 89 9.39 -6.84 -2.92
CA VAL A 89 8.06 -6.57 -3.50
C VAL A 89 6.98 -7.29 -2.70
N ALA A 90 7.20 -8.57 -2.39
CA ALA A 90 6.26 -9.37 -1.58
C ALA A 90 6.05 -8.76 -0.19
N VAL A 91 7.11 -8.28 0.47
CA VAL A 91 7.01 -7.60 1.77
C VAL A 91 6.21 -6.31 1.66
N VAL A 92 6.45 -5.47 0.64
CA VAL A 92 5.66 -4.23 0.45
C VAL A 92 4.19 -4.55 0.25
N ILE A 93 3.86 -5.50 -0.64
CA ILE A 93 2.48 -5.92 -0.90
C ILE A 93 1.84 -6.44 0.39
N ALA A 94 2.53 -7.29 1.15
CA ALA A 94 2.03 -7.84 2.40
C ALA A 94 1.76 -6.75 3.45
N LEU A 95 2.64 -5.75 3.58
CA LEU A 95 2.44 -4.62 4.50
C LEU A 95 1.23 -3.77 4.10
N VAL A 96 1.06 -3.50 2.80
CA VAL A 96 -0.10 -2.73 2.31
C VAL A 96 -1.41 -3.51 2.47
N ALA A 97 -1.39 -4.82 2.22
CA ALA A 97 -2.55 -5.68 2.46
C ALA A 97 -2.90 -5.74 3.97
N LEU A 98 -1.91 -5.87 4.85
CA LEU A 98 -2.11 -5.85 6.30
C LEU A 98 -2.66 -4.50 6.77
N PHE A 99 -2.20 -3.40 6.18
CA PHE A 99 -2.76 -2.08 6.43
C PHE A 99 -4.24 -2.01 6.03
N GLY A 100 -4.64 -2.65 4.92
CA GLY A 100 -6.04 -2.80 4.52
C GLY A 100 -6.88 -3.60 5.51
N VAL A 101 -6.37 -4.74 5.98
CA VAL A 101 -7.03 -5.56 7.03
C VAL A 101 -7.22 -4.73 8.31
N ALA A 102 -6.19 -4.03 8.76
CA ALA A 102 -6.24 -3.21 9.97
C ALA A 102 -7.25 -2.06 9.85
N THR A 103 -7.35 -1.46 8.66
CA THR A 103 -8.32 -0.39 8.37
C THR A 103 -9.76 -0.93 8.42
N GLU A 104 -10.01 -2.11 7.87
CA GLU A 104 -11.33 -2.75 7.92
C GLU A 104 -11.73 -3.13 9.35
N LEU A 105 -10.80 -3.68 10.13
CA LEU A 105 -11.02 -3.97 11.55
C LEU A 105 -11.31 -2.71 12.36
N LEU A 106 -10.64 -1.60 12.06
CA LEU A 106 -10.94 -0.31 12.66
C LEU A 106 -12.36 0.15 12.26
N GLN A 107 -12.71 0.07 10.98
CA GLN A 107 -14.05 0.44 10.50
C GLN A 107 -15.14 -0.40 11.17
N ALA A 108 -14.89 -1.67 11.48
CA ALA A 108 -15.83 -2.52 12.21
C ALA A 108 -16.20 -2.01 13.62
N THR A 109 -15.40 -1.11 14.20
CA THR A 109 -15.68 -0.48 15.50
C THR A 109 -16.53 0.79 15.39
N ILE A 110 -16.80 1.27 14.17
CA ILE A 110 -17.52 2.51 13.91
C ILE A 110 -19.01 2.19 13.72
N PRO A 111 -19.96 2.83 14.45
CA PRO A 111 -21.36 2.42 14.46
C PRO A 111 -22.07 2.37 13.09
N TRP A 112 -21.62 3.18 12.12
CA TRP A 112 -22.19 3.26 10.77
C TRP A 112 -21.39 2.49 9.72
N ARG A 113 -20.48 1.61 10.15
CA ARG A 113 -19.66 0.75 9.28
C ARG A 113 -19.72 -0.69 9.77
N THR A 114 -19.58 -1.63 8.84
CA THR A 114 -19.53 -3.07 9.13
C THR A 114 -18.32 -3.69 8.48
N PHE A 115 -17.75 -4.71 9.11
CA PHE A 115 -16.66 -5.48 8.54
C PHE A 115 -17.12 -6.23 7.28
N ALA A 116 -16.42 -6.01 6.16
CA ALA A 116 -16.67 -6.63 4.88
C ALA A 116 -15.43 -7.43 4.42
N VAL A 117 -15.54 -8.75 4.41
CA VAL A 117 -14.47 -9.66 3.91
C VAL A 117 -14.13 -9.35 2.44
N ALA A 118 -15.12 -8.97 1.65
CA ALA A 118 -14.92 -8.60 0.25
C ALA A 118 -13.99 -7.39 0.10
N GLU A 119 -14.13 -6.37 0.96
CA GLU A 119 -13.28 -5.17 0.95
C GLU A 119 -11.83 -5.52 1.33
N VAL A 120 -11.63 -6.42 2.30
CA VAL A 120 -10.29 -6.95 2.61
C VAL A 120 -9.66 -7.60 1.38
N GLY A 121 -10.44 -8.41 0.66
CA GLY A 121 -9.99 -9.07 -0.57
C GLY A 121 -9.62 -8.07 -1.67
N LEU A 122 -10.46 -7.05 -1.89
CA LEU A 122 -10.22 -6.00 -2.90
C LEU A 122 -9.00 -5.13 -2.57
N ASN A 123 -8.80 -4.81 -1.29
CA ASN A 123 -7.62 -4.07 -0.81
C ASN A 123 -6.34 -4.88 -1.02
N ALA A 124 -6.36 -6.17 -0.71
CA ALA A 124 -5.22 -7.05 -0.98
C ALA A 124 -4.96 -7.21 -2.48
N ALA A 125 -6.00 -7.42 -3.29
CA ALA A 125 -5.88 -7.59 -4.74
C ALA A 125 -5.33 -6.32 -5.41
N SER A 126 -5.82 -5.14 -5.03
CA SER A 126 -5.34 -3.86 -5.55
C SER A 126 -3.88 -3.60 -5.17
N ALA A 127 -3.47 -3.93 -3.94
CA ALA A 127 -2.07 -3.87 -3.52
C ALA A 127 -1.16 -4.78 -4.37
N VAL A 128 -1.61 -6.01 -4.66
CA VAL A 128 -0.90 -6.95 -5.54
C VAL A 128 -0.75 -6.35 -6.94
N ILE A 129 -1.85 -5.89 -7.55
CA ILE A 129 -1.84 -5.31 -8.90
C ILE A 129 -0.90 -4.11 -8.94
N GLY A 130 -1.02 -3.15 -8.01
CA GLY A 130 -0.18 -1.96 -7.97
C GLY A 130 1.31 -2.30 -7.80
N GLY A 131 1.64 -3.20 -6.87
CA GLY A 131 3.01 -3.64 -6.63
C GLY A 131 3.61 -4.37 -7.84
N LEU A 132 2.84 -5.23 -8.50
CA LEU A 132 3.28 -5.95 -9.71
C LEU A 132 3.45 -5.02 -10.90
N LEU A 133 2.53 -4.08 -11.14
CA LEU A 133 2.64 -3.09 -12.21
C LEU A 133 3.89 -2.22 -12.04
N ALA A 134 4.15 -1.75 -10.82
CA ALA A 134 5.39 -1.05 -10.52
C ALA A 134 6.60 -1.94 -10.78
N THR A 135 6.55 -3.20 -10.34
CA THR A 135 7.64 -4.15 -10.58
C THR A 135 7.88 -4.33 -12.08
N MET A 136 6.86 -4.55 -12.91
CA MET A 136 7.01 -4.70 -14.36
C MET A 136 7.68 -3.49 -15.02
N TRP A 137 7.38 -2.27 -14.56
CA TRP A 137 7.96 -1.06 -15.13
C TRP A 137 9.42 -0.81 -14.71
N PHE A 138 9.80 -1.27 -13.51
CA PHE A 138 11.14 -1.03 -12.94
C PHE A 138 12.05 -2.27 -12.93
N TYR A 139 11.52 -3.44 -13.30
CA TYR A 139 12.29 -4.66 -13.46
C TYR A 139 13.04 -4.62 -14.79
N ARG A 140 14.37 -4.52 -14.70
CA ARG A 140 15.26 -4.85 -15.81
C ARG A 140 15.83 -6.23 -15.53
N PRO A 141 15.56 -7.25 -16.37
CA PRO A 141 16.26 -8.52 -16.25
C PRO A 141 17.76 -8.26 -16.43
N VAL A 142 18.57 -8.88 -15.58
CA VAL A 142 20.02 -8.92 -15.76
C VAL A 142 20.28 -10.02 -16.79
N GLU A 143 20.85 -9.63 -17.93
CA GLU A 143 21.38 -10.57 -18.94
C GLU A 143 22.76 -11.06 -18.53
#